data_AF-A0A966B8R8-F1
#
_entry.id   AF-A0A966B8R8-F1
#
_cell.length_a   1.000
_cell.length_b   1.000
_cell.length_c   1.000
_cell.angle_alpha   90.00
_cell.angle_beta   90.00
_cell.angle_gamma   90.00
#
_symmetry.space_group_name_H-M   'P 1'
#
loop_
_entity.id
_entity.type
_entity.pdbx_description
1 polymer ?
#
loop_
_entity_poly.entity_id
_entity_poly.type
_entity_poly.pdbx_seq_one_letter_code
_entity_poly.pdbx_strand_id
1 'polypeptide(L)'
;MAANKLTPLQASEARRKAAEEAKKDKKTVTRSDAEKATRKDRVEKAKDALTRSVGMKGDHVTAGRSALKDFLRRLNEPRQPDDSRFESLIEAPFKVPPKKKSNDRY
;
A
#
# COMPACT_ATOMS: atom_id res chain seq x y z
N MET A 1 -29.30 -28.90 -1.47
CA MET A 1 -28.92 -27.49 -1.63
C MET A 1 -27.83 -27.41 -2.71
N ALA A 2 -28.22 -27.24 -3.98
CA ALA A 2 -27.25 -27.18 -5.08
C ALA A 2 -26.60 -25.79 -5.14
N ALA A 3 -25.27 -25.74 -5.09
CA ALA A 3 -24.51 -24.50 -5.14
C ALA A 3 -24.68 -23.82 -6.51
N ASN A 4 -25.43 -22.70 -6.54
CA ASN A 4 -25.51 -21.79 -7.69
C ASN A 4 -24.13 -21.18 -7.95
N LYS A 5 -23.27 -21.89 -8.68
CA LYS A 5 -22.03 -21.34 -9.23
C LYS A 5 -22.41 -20.47 -10.43
N LEU A 6 -22.21 -19.16 -10.31
CA LEU A 6 -22.38 -18.23 -11.43
C LEU A 6 -21.59 -18.72 -12.64
N THR A 7 -22.20 -18.71 -13.82
CA THR A 7 -21.50 -19.03 -15.06
C THR A 7 -20.33 -18.05 -15.25
N PRO A 8 -19.25 -18.42 -15.96
CA PRO A 8 -18.08 -17.57 -16.14
C PRO A 8 -18.42 -16.17 -16.67
N LEU A 9 -19.45 -16.08 -17.53
CA LEU A 9 -19.97 -14.81 -18.05
C LEU A 9 -20.63 -13.97 -16.95
N GLN A 10 -21.50 -14.56 -16.13
CA GLN A 10 -22.14 -13.84 -15.02
C GLN A 10 -21.12 -13.39 -13.94
N ALA A 11 -20.06 -14.17 -13.70
CA ALA A 11 -18.97 -13.77 -12.81
C ALA A 11 -18.19 -12.57 -13.36
N SER A 12 -17.99 -12.51 -14.69
CA SER A 12 -17.31 -11.39 -15.34
C SER A 12 -18.15 -10.10 -15.31
N GLU A 13 -19.47 -10.21 -15.50
CA GLU A 13 -20.40 -9.09 -15.41
C GLU A 13 -20.55 -8.59 -13.97
N ALA A 14 -20.58 -9.48 -12.98
CA ALA A 14 -20.58 -9.11 -11.56
C ALA A 14 -19.31 -8.33 -11.19
N ARG A 15 -18.14 -8.74 -11.70
CA ARG A 15 -16.88 -8.00 -11.51
C ARG A 15 -16.90 -6.63 -12.18
N ARG A 16 -17.47 -6.52 -13.39
CA ARG A 16 -17.64 -5.24 -14.08
C ARG A 16 -18.57 -4.30 -13.31
N LYS A 17 -19.74 -4.78 -12.87
CA LYS A 17 -20.69 -4.00 -12.06
C LYS A 17 -20.10 -3.57 -10.72
N ALA A 18 -19.41 -4.45 -10.01
CA ALA A 18 -18.72 -4.10 -8.77
C ALA A 18 -17.61 -3.04 -8.98
N ALA A 19 -16.87 -3.11 -10.10
CA ALA A 19 -15.87 -2.11 -10.45
C ALA A 19 -16.49 -0.77 -10.87
N GLU A 20 -17.67 -0.77 -11.46
CA GLU A 20 -18.45 0.44 -11.81
C GLU A 20 -19.04 1.11 -10.56
N GLU A 21 -19.61 0.34 -9.64
CA GLU A 21 -20.13 0.83 -8.35
C GLU A 21 -19.02 1.43 -7.49
N ALA A 22 -17.86 0.75 -7.40
CA ALA A 22 -16.68 1.28 -6.71
C ALA A 22 -16.11 2.56 -7.35
N LYS A 23 -16.47 2.87 -8.60
CA LYS A 23 -16.13 4.15 -9.24
C LYS A 23 -17.14 5.25 -8.92
N LYS A 24 -18.43 4.92 -8.76
CA LYS A 24 -19.50 5.87 -8.46
C LYS A 24 -19.41 6.44 -7.04
N ASP A 25 -18.96 5.64 -6.06
CA ASP A 25 -18.76 6.10 -4.68
C ASP A 25 -17.45 6.88 -4.46
N LYS A 26 -16.72 7.24 -5.52
CA LYS A 26 -15.51 8.05 -5.40
C LYS A 26 -15.88 9.50 -5.08
N LYS A 27 -16.05 9.79 -3.80
CA LYS A 27 -16.11 11.15 -3.28
C LYS A 27 -14.83 11.89 -3.69
N THR A 28 -14.98 12.97 -4.45
CA THR A 28 -13.86 13.84 -4.81
C THR A 28 -13.30 14.45 -3.54
N VAL A 29 -12.13 13.99 -3.09
CA VAL A 29 -11.50 14.49 -1.86
C VAL A 29 -10.88 15.85 -2.16
N THR A 30 -11.61 16.91 -1.85
CA THR A 30 -11.12 18.29 -1.85
C THR A 30 -10.17 18.45 -0.66
N ARG A 31 -8.86 18.58 -0.92
CA ARG A 31 -7.82 18.83 0.08
C ARG A 31 -7.35 20.27 0.02
N SER A 32 -6.97 20.84 1.16
CA SER A 32 -6.32 22.15 1.25
C SER A 32 -4.94 22.13 0.58
N ASP A 33 -4.37 23.29 0.23
CA ASP A 33 -3.05 23.33 -0.43
C ASP A 33 -1.90 22.88 0.48
N ALA A 34 -2.01 23.07 1.81
CA ALA A 34 -1.06 22.55 2.77
C ALA A 34 -1.03 21.00 2.79
N GLU A 35 -2.19 20.36 2.73
CA GLU A 35 -2.30 18.89 2.65
C GLU A 35 -1.81 18.35 1.30
N LYS A 36 -1.95 19.12 0.21
CA LYS A 36 -1.39 18.75 -1.09
C LYS A 36 0.14 18.81 -1.07
N ALA A 37 0.73 19.82 -0.43
CA ALA A 37 2.17 19.97 -0.30
C ALA A 37 2.78 18.79 0.48
N THR A 38 2.29 18.53 1.69
CA THR A 38 2.76 17.40 2.51
C THR A 38 2.62 16.05 1.79
N ARG A 39 1.54 15.87 1.03
CA ARG A 39 1.35 14.67 0.21
C ARG A 39 2.40 14.55 -0.90
N LYS A 40 2.72 15.65 -1.58
CA LYS A 40 3.78 15.66 -2.61
C LYS A 40 5.12 15.30 -1.99
N ASP A 41 5.46 15.90 -0.85
CA ASP A 41 6.72 15.62 -0.14
C ASP A 41 6.83 14.14 0.25
N ARG A 42 5.75 13.55 0.78
CA ARG A 42 5.71 12.12 1.10
C ARG A 42 5.85 11.23 -0.14
N VAL A 43 5.27 11.64 -1.28
CA VAL A 43 5.43 10.89 -2.55
C VAL A 43 6.87 10.94 -3.04
N GLU A 44 7.50 12.11 -2.99
CA GLU A 44 8.89 12.28 -3.41
C GLU A 44 9.85 11.47 -2.54
N LYS A 45 9.71 11.56 -1.21
CA LYS A 45 10.46 10.72 -0.26
C LYS A 45 10.27 9.23 -0.53
N ALA A 46 9.03 8.76 -0.75
CA ALA A 46 8.76 7.35 -1.02
C ALA A 46 9.38 6.87 -2.35
N LYS A 47 9.36 7.70 -3.38
CA LYS A 47 10.00 7.39 -4.68
C LYS A 47 11.52 7.37 -4.56
N ASP A 48 12.10 8.34 -3.85
CA ASP A 48 13.54 8.41 -3.61
C ASP A 48 14.03 7.19 -2.80
N ALA A 49 13.31 6.79 -1.75
CA ALA A 49 13.60 5.56 -1.00
C ALA A 49 13.52 4.30 -1.89
N LEU A 50 12.54 4.24 -2.80
CA LEU A 50 12.46 3.15 -3.79
C LEU A 50 13.65 3.13 -4.73
N THR A 51 14.15 4.29 -5.17
CA THR A 51 15.35 4.40 -6.03
C THR A 51 16.60 3.96 -5.29
N ARG A 52 16.81 4.44 -4.06
CA ARG A 52 17.98 4.09 -3.24
C ARG A 52 18.02 2.60 -2.89
N SER A 53 16.86 1.96 -2.72
CA SER A 53 16.77 0.54 -2.39
C SER A 53 16.93 -0.42 -3.58
N VAL A 54 17.05 0.07 -4.83
CA VAL A 54 17.18 -0.79 -6.03
C VAL A 54 18.41 -1.70 -5.99
N GLY A 55 19.53 -1.24 -5.43
CA GLY A 55 20.76 -2.00 -5.32
C GLY A 55 20.88 -2.87 -4.06
N MET A 56 19.94 -2.77 -3.13
CA MET A 56 20.01 -3.45 -1.84
C MET A 56 19.42 -4.86 -1.91
N LYS A 57 20.00 -5.78 -1.15
CA LYS A 57 19.60 -7.20 -1.12
C LYS A 57 19.19 -7.60 0.30
N GLY A 58 18.18 -8.46 0.40
CA GLY A 58 17.68 -9.01 1.67
C GLY A 58 16.15 -9.08 1.70
N ASP A 59 15.61 -10.03 2.44
CA ASP A 59 14.16 -10.28 2.49
C ASP A 59 13.38 -9.05 2.98
N HIS A 60 13.96 -8.32 3.94
CA HIS A 60 13.40 -7.07 4.46
C HIS A 60 13.36 -5.94 3.43
N VAL A 61 14.32 -5.90 2.50
CA VAL A 61 14.35 -4.90 1.42
C VAL A 61 13.16 -5.11 0.49
N THR A 62 12.88 -6.36 0.11
CA THR A 62 11.75 -6.72 -0.75
C THR A 62 10.43 -6.38 -0.09
N ALA A 63 10.26 -6.73 1.20
CA ALA A 63 9.08 -6.40 1.98
C ALA A 63 8.89 -4.87 2.13
N GLY A 64 9.95 -4.14 2.44
CA GLY A 64 9.95 -2.67 2.54
C GLY A 64 9.57 -2.00 1.21
N ARG A 65 10.15 -2.46 0.09
CA ARG A 65 9.80 -1.95 -1.25
C ARG A 65 8.34 -2.23 -1.60
N SER A 66 7.79 -3.39 -1.22
CA SER A 66 6.38 -3.68 -1.43
C SER A 66 5.49 -2.72 -0.64
N ALA A 67 5.83 -2.45 0.63
CA ALA A 67 5.07 -1.54 1.47
C ALA A 67 5.09 -0.08 0.94
N LEU A 68 6.23 0.39 0.42
CA LEU A 68 6.35 1.70 -0.23
C LEU A 68 5.50 1.80 -1.51
N LYS A 69 5.50 0.76 -2.34
CA LYS A 69 4.64 0.69 -3.54
C LYS A 69 3.16 0.70 -3.17
N ASP A 70 2.79 0.01 -2.11
CA ASP A 70 1.42 -0.06 -1.61
C ASP A 70 0.94 1.30 -1.09
N PHE A 71 1.80 2.02 -0.37
CA PHE A 71 1.53 3.40 0.03
C PHE A 71 1.23 4.30 -1.18
N LEU A 72 2.09 4.26 -2.20
CA LEU A 72 1.89 5.07 -3.42
C LEU A 72 0.61 4.70 -4.18
N ARG A 73 0.25 3.41 -4.21
CA ARG A 73 -0.98 2.92 -4.83
C ARG A 73 -2.23 3.39 -4.08
N ARG A 74 -2.14 3.49 -2.75
CA ARG A 74 -3.24 3.88 -1.86
C ARG A 74 -3.25 5.37 -1.53
N LEU A 75 -2.47 6.21 -2.20
CA LEU A 75 -2.26 7.61 -1.86
C LEU A 75 -3.53 8.48 -1.83
N ASN A 76 -4.62 8.03 -2.47
CA ASN A 76 -5.93 8.71 -2.44
C ASN A 76 -6.87 8.20 -1.35
N GLU A 77 -6.54 7.08 -0.69
CA GLU A 77 -7.39 6.47 0.33
C GLU A 77 -7.40 7.31 1.62
N PRO A 78 -8.51 7.31 2.36
CA PRO A 78 -8.65 8.10 3.59
C PRO A 78 -7.72 7.63 4.72
N ARG A 79 -7.31 6.36 4.72
CA ARG A 79 -6.44 5.78 5.76
C ARG A 79 -4.97 5.82 5.33
N GLN A 80 -4.41 7.03 5.24
CA GLN A 80 -2.96 7.20 5.06
C GLN A 80 -2.21 6.87 6.36
N PRO A 81 -0.96 6.40 6.28
CA PRO A 81 -0.08 6.36 7.44
C PRO A 81 0.12 7.78 8.00
N ASP A 82 0.15 7.87 9.32
CA ASP A 82 0.65 9.01 10.07
C ASP A 82 2.16 9.19 9.84
N ASP A 83 2.71 10.35 10.21
CA ASP A 83 4.11 10.69 9.92
C ASP A 83 5.09 9.66 10.49
N SER A 84 4.87 9.17 11.70
CA SER A 84 5.75 8.17 12.32
C SER A 84 5.76 6.84 11.57
N ARG A 85 4.59 6.37 11.12
CA ARG A 85 4.50 5.17 10.28
C ARG A 85 5.09 5.39 8.90
N PHE A 86 4.94 6.58 8.34
CA PHE A 86 5.51 6.91 7.04
C PHE A 86 7.04 6.90 7.10
N GLU A 87 7.66 7.50 8.11
CA GLU A 87 9.12 7.45 8.29
C GLU A 87 9.59 6.00 8.50
N SER A 88 8.84 5.19 9.26
CA SER A 88 9.13 3.76 9.42
C SER A 88 9.06 2.99 8.09
N LEU A 89 8.15 3.36 7.17
CA LEU A 89 8.06 2.77 5.82
C LEU A 89 9.25 3.16 4.94
N ILE A 90 9.74 4.39 5.07
CA ILE A 90 10.94 4.87 4.37
C ILE A 90 12.17 4.12 4.86
N GLU A 91 12.30 3.88 6.16
CA GLU A 91 13.45 3.18 6.75
C GLU A 91 13.40 1.66 6.54
N ALA A 92 12.22 1.07 6.34
CA ALA A 92 12.03 -0.38 6.29
C ALA A 92 12.94 -1.13 5.30
N PRO A 93 13.21 -0.62 4.07
CA PRO A 93 14.16 -1.28 3.16
C PRO A 93 15.63 -1.20 3.63
N PHE A 94 15.96 -0.29 4.54
CA PHE A 94 17.34 -0.02 4.97
C PHE A 94 17.68 -0.63 6.33
N LYS A 95 16.66 -0.91 7.15
CA LYS A 95 16.83 -1.42 8.51
C LYS A 95 16.42 -2.89 8.59
N VAL A 96 17.37 -3.75 8.93
CA VAL A 96 17.07 -5.16 9.18
C VAL A 96 16.10 -5.26 10.37
N PRO A 97 14.92 -5.87 10.21
CA PRO A 97 13.98 -6.06 11.31
C PRO A 97 14.65 -6.85 12.43
N PRO A 98 14.42 -6.50 13.71
CA PRO A 98 14.97 -7.27 14.81
C PRO A 98 14.50 -8.71 14.70
N LYS A 99 15.44 -9.67 14.76
CA LYS A 99 15.11 -11.10 14.77
C LYS A 99 14.18 -11.35 15.95
N LYS A 100 12.99 -11.89 15.69
CA LYS A 100 12.12 -12.38 16.76
C LYS A 100 12.88 -13.50 17.47
N LYS A 101 13.20 -13.33 18.76
CA LYS A 101 13.65 -14.44 19.59
C LYS A 101 12.47 -15.41 19.71
N SER A 102 12.48 -16.49 18.94
CA SER A 102 11.66 -17.65 19.27
C SER A 102 12.17 -18.17 20.60
N ASN A 103 11.41 -17.95 21.67
CA ASN A 103 11.65 -18.61 22.94
C ASN A 103 11.17 -20.05 22.78
N ASP A 104 11.93 -20.83 22.01
CA ASP A 104 11.72 -22.26 21.83
C ASP A 104 12.35 -22.94 23.06
N ARG A 105 11.67 -22.79 24.20
CA ARG A 105 11.91 -23.61 25.39
C ARG A 105 10.89 -24.74 25.35
N TYR A 106 11.27 -25.82 24.69
CA TYR A 106 10.85 -27.16 25.09
C TYR A 106 11.91 -27.74 26.03
#